data_AF-A0A927TZT9-F1
#
_entry.id   AF-A0A927TZT9-F1
#
_cell.length_a   1.000
_cell.length_b   1.000
_cell.length_c   1.000
_cell.angle_alpha   90.00
_cell.angle_beta   90.00
_cell.angle_gamma   90.00
#
_symmetry.space_group_name_H-M   'P 1'
#
loop_
_entity.id
_entity.type
_entity.pdbx_description
1 polymer ?
#
loop_
_entity_poly.entity_id
_entity_poly.type
_entity_poly.pdbx_seq_one_letter_code
_entity_poly.pdbx_strand_id
1 'polypeptide(L)'
;MDENHIASEWMEYRNIYESVRENFTPIAYEELGITCKQISEQCYQLYDEIEQEVLETVNLAEMEIDGYIPEFESLLVADCWNVWTVVKMLGNSYPQSIYMIPSDIRKFSGFLLIPGFAERFMQNYLVLPTINILEDFFTAYSEFYLPKRVLACNNEYYEGIIDRIHQSRIEDESERERNVFLSICVPSYNRGKLALEAVQHLQKLPYDEEIEIIVSNNFSDKGEEAYEEIANIQDSRLRYYRTTEQLRFGGNVATVLSQAKGKYVLFQSDEDRLINDNLPEYLDFLSKYGDIAFVCASGIGENLTNEQVDAYSDDLVDCVCTALDRNYLTGMLINRELVKDSDLSVFWKLFSEGNMYALYYAHCYFMARLAGRGHVISKATPLYVEGKSDGAIEKETLYRGLGVEKRVEQFSSLVEIISRYFELTKDQEESILIRRIGRIYDLVALGFTEFQEEYMKNGRTRADVFSYLHEEIGKIVSNANKSEELLYCNDKCLKQVLQVAG
;
A
#
# COMPACT_ATOMS: atom_id res chain seq x y z
N MET A 1 -48.41 35.06 18.36
CA MET A 1 -47.52 34.04 18.95
C MET A 1 -47.40 34.38 20.42
N ASP A 2 -47.64 33.41 21.28
CA ASP A 2 -47.72 33.56 22.74
C ASP A 2 -46.30 33.74 23.31
N GLU A 3 -46.06 34.73 24.18
CA GLU A 3 -44.73 35.06 24.72
C GLU A 3 -44.09 33.86 25.45
N ASN A 4 -44.92 32.99 26.04
CA ASN A 4 -44.47 31.76 26.69
C ASN A 4 -43.93 30.70 25.70
N HIS A 5 -44.44 30.67 24.47
CA HIS A 5 -43.99 29.73 23.46
C HIS A 5 -42.61 30.13 22.91
N ILE A 6 -42.42 31.45 22.69
CA ILE A 6 -41.15 32.02 22.25
C ILE A 6 -40.07 31.78 23.32
N ALA A 7 -40.39 32.02 24.61
CA ALA A 7 -39.44 31.77 25.70
C ALA A 7 -39.02 30.28 25.80
N SER A 8 -39.93 29.34 25.52
CA SER A 8 -39.64 27.90 25.54
C SER A 8 -38.74 27.46 24.38
N GLU A 9 -38.99 27.94 23.17
CA GLU A 9 -38.15 27.64 21.99
C GLU A 9 -36.73 28.21 22.16
N TRP A 10 -36.60 29.40 22.76
CA TRP A 10 -35.30 30.02 22.98
C TRP A 10 -34.46 29.26 24.01
N MET A 11 -35.09 28.72 25.06
CA MET A 11 -34.40 27.84 26.01
C MET A 11 -33.93 26.53 25.35
N GLU A 12 -34.69 26.01 24.39
CA GLU A 12 -34.34 24.79 23.67
C GLU A 12 -33.08 24.97 22.81
N TYR A 13 -33.02 25.98 21.95
CA TYR A 13 -31.83 26.24 21.12
C TYR A 13 -30.59 26.56 21.95
N ARG A 14 -30.75 27.28 23.06
CA ARG A 14 -29.66 27.51 24.02
C ARG A 14 -29.11 26.20 24.57
N ASN A 15 -29.98 25.31 25.03
CA ASN A 15 -29.55 24.04 25.63
C ASN A 15 -28.84 23.15 24.60
N ILE A 16 -29.32 23.12 23.36
CA ILE A 16 -28.68 22.40 22.24
C ILE A 16 -27.28 22.95 22.01
N TYR A 17 -27.16 24.27 21.80
CA TYR A 17 -25.88 24.92 21.55
C TYR A 17 -24.87 24.67 22.67
N GLU A 18 -25.26 24.91 23.91
CA GLU A 18 -24.40 24.73 25.09
C GLU A 18 -23.98 23.27 25.27
N SER A 19 -24.79 22.29 24.83
CA SER A 19 -24.43 20.87 24.94
C SER A 19 -23.33 20.42 23.97
N VAL A 20 -23.11 21.14 22.86
CA VAL A 20 -22.12 20.76 21.83
C VAL A 20 -20.98 21.76 21.67
N ARG A 21 -21.16 23.03 22.08
CA ARG A 21 -20.22 24.11 21.74
C ARG A 21 -18.79 23.87 22.21
N GLU A 22 -18.59 23.22 23.37
CA GLU A 22 -17.26 23.04 23.96
C GLU A 22 -16.33 22.23 23.05
N ASN A 23 -16.87 21.43 22.12
CA ASN A 23 -16.10 20.67 21.14
C ASN A 23 -15.67 21.50 19.91
N PHE A 24 -16.31 22.65 19.66
CA PHE A 24 -16.19 23.36 18.38
C PHE A 24 -15.86 24.84 18.49
N THR A 25 -16.25 25.52 19.58
CA THR A 25 -16.16 26.97 19.68
C THR A 25 -16.09 27.46 21.13
N PRO A 26 -15.24 28.46 21.44
CA PRO A 26 -15.22 29.08 22.76
C PRO A 26 -16.38 30.07 22.98
N ILE A 27 -17.12 30.45 21.93
CA ILE A 27 -18.15 31.50 21.99
C ILE A 27 -19.34 31.03 22.85
N ALA A 28 -19.66 31.79 23.90
CA ALA A 28 -20.84 31.53 24.73
C ALA A 28 -22.13 31.92 23.99
N TYR A 29 -23.26 31.28 24.31
CA TYR A 29 -24.54 31.57 23.66
C TYR A 29 -24.92 33.07 23.73
N GLU A 30 -24.65 33.72 24.86
CA GLU A 30 -24.96 35.15 25.07
C GLU A 30 -24.15 36.09 24.16
N GLU A 31 -23.00 35.65 23.66
CA GLU A 31 -22.11 36.43 22.80
C GLU A 31 -22.35 36.15 21.31
N LEU A 32 -23.17 35.14 21.00
CA LEU A 32 -23.34 34.64 19.64
C LEU A 32 -24.06 35.63 18.73
N GLY A 33 -25.12 36.30 19.24
CA GLY A 33 -25.92 37.26 18.46
C GLY A 33 -26.54 36.68 17.17
N ILE A 34 -26.72 35.36 17.12
CA ILE A 34 -27.34 34.63 16.01
C ILE A 34 -28.53 33.85 16.56
N THR A 35 -29.63 33.88 15.83
CA THR A 35 -30.83 33.10 16.15
C THR A 35 -31.10 32.04 15.09
N CYS A 36 -31.73 30.95 15.53
CA CYS A 36 -32.18 29.87 14.67
C CYS A 36 -33.71 29.81 14.71
N LYS A 37 -34.34 29.69 13.55
CA LYS A 37 -35.78 29.53 13.41
C LYS A 37 -36.10 28.31 12.55
N GLN A 38 -36.88 27.38 13.09
CA GLN A 38 -37.44 26.28 12.31
C GLN A 38 -38.53 26.81 11.36
N ILE A 39 -38.37 26.57 10.06
CA ILE A 39 -39.32 26.95 9.00
C ILE A 39 -40.22 25.77 8.63
N SER A 40 -39.68 24.55 8.66
CA SER A 40 -40.41 23.29 8.51
C SER A 40 -39.70 22.17 9.27
N GLU A 41 -40.25 20.95 9.26
CA GLU A 41 -39.76 19.80 10.04
C GLU A 41 -38.24 19.60 9.99
N GLN A 42 -37.61 19.75 8.83
CA GLN A 42 -36.17 19.58 8.64
C GLN A 42 -35.46 20.84 8.12
N CYS A 43 -36.14 21.99 8.11
CA CYS A 43 -35.61 23.23 7.54
C CYS A 43 -35.49 24.33 8.59
N TYR A 44 -34.29 24.89 8.73
CA TYR A 44 -33.92 25.87 9.73
C TYR A 44 -33.27 27.08 9.06
N GLN A 45 -33.55 28.28 9.55
CA GLN A 45 -32.95 29.51 9.08
C GLN A 45 -32.14 30.17 10.19
N LEU A 46 -30.89 30.50 9.87
CA LEU A 46 -29.98 31.23 10.74
C LEU A 46 -30.04 32.73 10.38
N TYR A 47 -30.19 33.56 11.41
CA TYR A 47 -30.28 35.01 11.27
C TYR A 47 -29.28 35.70 12.19
N ASP A 48 -28.51 36.64 11.64
CA ASP A 48 -27.57 37.46 12.39
C ASP A 48 -28.28 38.70 12.93
N GLU A 49 -28.47 38.78 14.25
CA GLU A 49 -29.16 39.91 14.87
C GLU A 49 -28.32 41.19 14.86
N ILE A 50 -26.99 41.06 14.79
CA ILE A 50 -26.06 42.19 14.81
C ILE A 50 -26.02 42.85 13.44
N GLU A 51 -25.77 42.04 12.40
CA GLU A 51 -25.67 42.51 11.00
C GLU A 51 -27.05 42.64 10.31
N GLN A 52 -28.10 42.15 10.95
CA GLN A 52 -29.49 42.18 10.48
C GLN A 52 -29.73 41.46 9.15
N GLU A 53 -29.03 40.34 8.92
CA GLU A 53 -29.11 39.56 7.68
C GLU A 53 -29.44 38.08 7.92
N VAL A 54 -30.05 37.45 6.91
CA VAL A 54 -30.18 35.99 6.88
C VAL A 54 -28.83 35.42 6.48
N LEU A 55 -28.28 34.55 7.33
CA LEU A 55 -26.99 33.91 7.10
C LEU A 55 -27.12 32.71 6.16
N GLU A 56 -28.02 31.77 6.48
CA GLU A 56 -28.21 30.54 5.71
C GLU A 56 -29.58 29.91 6.00
N THR A 57 -30.09 29.16 5.04
CA THR A 57 -31.23 28.24 5.23
C THR A 57 -30.76 26.80 5.04
N VAL A 58 -30.82 26.02 6.11
CA VAL A 58 -30.33 24.64 6.19
C VAL A 58 -31.51 23.68 6.13
N ASN A 59 -31.52 22.82 5.12
CA ASN A 59 -32.49 21.75 4.99
C ASN A 59 -31.80 20.40 5.21
N LEU A 60 -31.99 19.82 6.39
CA LEU A 60 -31.35 18.57 6.79
C LEU A 60 -31.77 17.37 5.91
N ALA A 61 -32.86 17.50 5.13
CA ALA A 61 -33.30 16.46 4.19
C ALA A 61 -32.40 16.36 2.94
N GLU A 62 -31.63 17.42 2.63
CA GLU A 62 -30.86 17.51 1.38
C GLU A 62 -29.61 16.64 1.40
N MET A 63 -29.11 16.29 2.59
CA MET A 63 -27.84 15.61 2.77
C MET A 63 -27.97 14.47 3.76
N GLU A 64 -27.54 13.29 3.35
CA GLU A 64 -27.27 12.16 4.24
C GLU A 64 -25.79 11.81 4.15
N ILE A 65 -25.15 11.64 5.30
CA ILE A 65 -23.82 11.03 5.35
C ILE A 65 -24.06 9.54 5.48
N ASP A 66 -23.97 8.84 4.35
CA ASP A 66 -23.97 7.38 4.27
C ASP A 66 -22.75 6.97 3.45
N GLY A 67 -21.92 6.09 4.01
CA GLY A 67 -20.72 5.64 3.31
C GLY A 67 -19.54 5.30 4.21
N TYR A 68 -18.55 4.70 3.55
CA TYR A 68 -17.25 4.40 4.14
C TYR A 68 -16.39 5.68 4.17
N ILE A 69 -15.76 5.92 5.32
CA ILE A 69 -14.87 7.06 5.55
C ILE A 69 -13.42 6.60 5.35
N PRO A 70 -12.67 7.13 4.37
CA PRO A 70 -11.29 6.71 4.07
C PRO A 70 -10.32 7.00 5.22
N GLU A 71 -9.50 6.01 5.62
CA GLU A 71 -8.63 6.15 6.81
C GLU A 71 -7.50 7.18 6.62
N PHE A 72 -7.01 7.33 5.39
CA PHE A 72 -5.88 8.20 5.08
C PHE A 72 -6.29 9.52 4.41
N GLU A 73 -7.59 9.82 4.33
CA GLU A 73 -8.05 11.13 3.85
C GLU A 73 -8.33 12.09 5.00
N SER A 74 -7.62 13.21 4.96
CA SER A 74 -7.83 14.36 5.83
C SER A 74 -7.96 15.64 5.00
N LEU A 75 -8.81 16.55 5.45
CA LEU A 75 -9.13 17.80 4.75
C LEU A 75 -8.92 18.99 5.67
N LEU A 76 -8.25 20.02 5.17
CA LEU A 76 -8.27 21.34 5.76
C LEU A 76 -9.31 22.20 5.03
N VAL A 77 -10.26 22.73 5.77
CA VAL A 77 -11.22 23.73 5.31
C VAL A 77 -10.85 25.06 5.94
N ALA A 78 -10.57 26.07 5.13
CA ALA A 78 -10.22 27.40 5.63
C ALA A 78 -10.96 28.50 4.86
N ASP A 79 -10.94 29.71 5.42
CA ASP A 79 -11.58 30.91 4.87
C ASP A 79 -13.12 30.81 4.68
N CYS A 80 -13.76 29.76 5.20
CA CYS A 80 -15.19 29.51 5.09
C CYS A 80 -15.83 29.39 6.46
N TRP A 81 -16.83 30.22 6.77
CA TRP A 81 -17.64 30.09 8.00
C TRP A 81 -18.88 29.20 7.78
N ASN A 82 -19.34 29.07 6.54
CA ASN A 82 -20.56 28.35 6.20
C ASN A 82 -20.28 26.84 6.07
N VAL A 83 -20.32 26.14 7.20
CA VAL A 83 -20.12 24.69 7.25
C VAL A 83 -21.19 23.92 6.46
N TRP A 84 -22.41 24.44 6.32
CA TRP A 84 -23.42 23.79 5.48
C TRP A 84 -23.03 23.76 3.99
N THR A 85 -22.36 24.79 3.50
CA THR A 85 -21.78 24.77 2.14
C THR A 85 -20.71 23.70 2.02
N VAL A 86 -19.83 23.56 3.02
CA VAL A 86 -18.81 22.50 3.06
C VAL A 86 -19.47 21.12 3.05
N VAL A 87 -20.47 20.89 3.90
CA VAL A 87 -21.26 19.65 3.95
C VAL A 87 -21.81 19.29 2.58
N LYS A 88 -22.45 20.24 1.89
CA LYS A 88 -22.99 20.06 0.53
C LYS A 88 -21.91 19.76 -0.50
N MET A 89 -20.74 20.39 -0.38
CA MET A 89 -19.62 20.16 -1.30
C MET A 89 -18.99 18.78 -1.12
N LEU A 90 -18.95 18.26 0.11
CA LEU A 90 -18.41 16.94 0.40
C LEU A 90 -19.33 15.81 -0.10
N GLY A 91 -20.65 16.01 -0.08
CA GLY A 91 -21.58 14.97 -0.52
C GLY A 91 -21.41 13.69 0.30
N ASN A 92 -21.20 12.56 -0.39
CA ASN A 92 -20.93 11.25 0.21
C ASN A 92 -19.42 10.97 0.38
N SER A 93 -18.56 11.94 0.11
CA SER A 93 -17.10 11.80 0.15
C SER A 93 -16.52 12.49 1.39
N TYR A 94 -16.95 12.03 2.57
CA TYR A 94 -16.47 12.54 3.85
C TYR A 94 -15.11 11.95 4.22
N PRO A 95 -14.08 12.79 4.47
CA PRO A 95 -12.77 12.33 4.93
C PRO A 95 -12.81 11.91 6.41
N GLN A 96 -11.79 11.18 6.87
CA GLN A 96 -11.69 10.76 8.27
C GLN A 96 -11.51 11.92 9.24
N SER A 97 -10.83 12.98 8.81
CA SER A 97 -10.66 14.17 9.65
C SER A 97 -10.84 15.44 8.83
N ILE A 98 -11.62 16.37 9.36
CA ILE A 98 -11.82 17.70 8.79
C ILE A 98 -11.29 18.73 9.78
N TYR A 99 -10.16 19.33 9.46
CA TYR A 99 -9.61 20.46 10.20
C TYR A 99 -10.24 21.73 9.65
N MET A 100 -10.83 22.56 10.50
CA MET A 100 -11.54 23.76 10.04
C MET A 100 -11.00 25.03 10.70
N ILE A 101 -10.60 26.00 9.87
CA ILE A 101 -10.31 27.38 10.28
C ILE A 101 -11.44 28.27 9.73
N PRO A 102 -12.49 28.55 10.51
CA PRO A 102 -13.59 29.37 10.03
C PRO A 102 -13.17 30.82 9.80
N SER A 103 -13.58 31.43 8.69
CA SER A 103 -13.35 32.86 8.45
C SER A 103 -14.08 33.77 9.44
N ASP A 104 -15.17 33.27 10.01
CA ASP A 104 -15.91 33.91 11.09
C ASP A 104 -16.43 32.81 12.05
N ILE A 105 -15.77 32.67 13.20
CA ILE A 105 -16.11 31.66 14.21
C ILE A 105 -17.52 31.89 14.79
N ARG A 106 -18.02 33.13 14.84
CA ARG A 106 -19.35 33.45 15.36
C ARG A 106 -20.42 32.96 14.39
N LYS A 107 -20.31 33.33 13.11
CA LYS A 107 -21.24 32.87 12.06
C LYS A 107 -21.24 31.34 11.92
N PHE A 108 -20.05 30.72 11.99
CA PHE A 108 -19.91 29.26 12.08
C PHE A 108 -20.65 28.66 13.29
N SER A 109 -20.49 29.27 14.47
CA SER A 109 -21.11 28.78 15.70
C SER A 109 -22.65 28.76 15.61
N GLY A 110 -23.24 29.62 14.78
CA GLY A 110 -24.68 29.63 14.52
C GLY A 110 -25.26 28.28 14.05
N PHE A 111 -24.49 27.45 13.34
CA PHE A 111 -24.96 26.13 12.91
C PHE A 111 -25.17 25.15 14.06
N LEU A 112 -24.48 25.34 15.19
CA LEU A 112 -24.63 24.52 16.39
C LEU A 112 -25.96 24.75 17.12
N LEU A 113 -26.72 25.79 16.74
CA LEU A 113 -28.09 25.99 17.21
C LEU A 113 -29.07 24.99 16.58
N ILE A 114 -28.72 24.40 15.42
CA ILE A 114 -29.64 23.54 14.68
C ILE A 114 -29.68 22.16 15.36
N PRO A 115 -30.86 21.67 15.80
CA PRO A 115 -30.99 20.37 16.46
C PRO A 115 -30.42 19.23 15.59
N GLY A 116 -29.50 18.44 16.16
CA GLY A 116 -28.92 17.27 15.48
C GLY A 116 -27.88 17.59 14.40
N PHE A 117 -27.55 18.87 14.16
CA PHE A 117 -26.63 19.25 13.08
C PHE A 117 -25.20 18.77 13.34
N ALA A 118 -24.68 19.04 14.53
CA ALA A 118 -23.31 18.68 14.90
C ALA A 118 -23.16 17.15 14.97
N GLU A 119 -24.13 16.47 15.55
CA GLU A 119 -24.16 15.01 15.66
C GLU A 119 -24.25 14.36 14.28
N ARG A 120 -24.96 14.97 13.32
CA ARG A 120 -25.09 14.40 11.99
C ARG A 120 -23.89 14.69 11.11
N PHE A 121 -23.39 15.92 11.11
CA PHE A 121 -22.45 16.39 10.08
C PHE A 121 -21.04 16.71 10.58
N MET A 122 -20.83 16.80 11.90
CA MET A 122 -19.61 17.36 12.47
C MET A 122 -18.81 16.42 13.36
N GLN A 123 -19.11 15.11 13.36
CA GLN A 123 -18.42 14.12 14.21
C GLN A 123 -16.90 14.05 13.97
N ASN A 124 -16.46 14.33 12.74
CA ASN A 124 -15.05 14.23 12.32
C ASN A 124 -14.37 15.61 12.20
N TYR A 125 -15.00 16.68 12.72
CA TYR A 125 -14.46 18.04 12.63
C TYR A 125 -13.61 18.38 13.84
N LEU A 126 -12.43 18.94 13.58
CA LEU A 126 -11.61 19.65 14.56
C LEU A 126 -11.52 21.12 14.16
N VAL A 127 -12.14 22.00 14.95
CA VAL A 127 -12.15 23.44 14.68
C VAL A 127 -10.93 24.09 15.34
N LEU A 128 -10.08 24.69 14.52
CA LEU A 128 -8.83 25.35 14.91
C LEU A 128 -8.98 26.85 14.58
N PRO A 129 -9.34 27.71 15.55
CA PRO A 129 -9.81 29.07 15.24
C PRO A 129 -8.81 29.98 14.53
N THR A 130 -7.53 29.64 14.54
CA THR A 130 -6.47 30.42 13.89
C THR A 130 -5.39 29.52 13.33
N ILE A 131 -4.61 30.05 12.40
CA ILE A 131 -3.44 29.38 11.83
C ILE A 131 -2.41 29.03 12.90
N ASN A 132 -2.16 29.92 13.87
CA ASN A 132 -1.22 29.65 14.97
C ASN A 132 -1.66 28.42 15.78
N ILE A 133 -2.97 28.30 16.04
CA ILE A 133 -3.51 27.13 16.76
C ILE A 133 -3.36 25.86 15.91
N LEU A 134 -3.53 25.94 14.59
CA LEU A 134 -3.29 24.81 13.69
C LEU A 134 -1.82 24.38 13.68
N GLU A 135 -0.88 25.32 13.59
CA GLU A 135 0.56 25.04 13.67
C GLU A 135 0.94 24.45 15.04
N ASP A 136 0.47 25.04 16.14
CA ASP A 136 0.69 24.55 17.50
C ASP A 136 0.12 23.13 17.69
N PHE A 137 -1.09 22.88 17.18
CA PHE A 137 -1.74 21.58 17.25
C PHE A 137 -0.92 20.49 16.56
N PHE A 138 -0.56 20.67 15.29
CA PHE A 138 0.21 19.65 14.57
C PHE A 138 1.66 19.54 15.05
N THR A 139 2.18 20.56 15.72
CA THR A 139 3.49 20.47 16.39
C THR A 139 3.40 19.64 17.67
N ALA A 140 2.33 19.80 18.46
CA ALA A 140 2.14 19.11 19.73
C ALA A 140 1.64 17.67 19.57
N TYR A 141 0.84 17.40 18.53
CA TYR A 141 0.14 16.14 18.32
C TYR A 141 0.51 15.54 16.95
N SER A 142 1.65 14.86 16.90
CA SER A 142 2.17 14.25 15.68
C SER A 142 1.36 13.05 15.19
N GLU A 143 0.59 12.43 16.08
CA GLU A 143 -0.28 11.29 15.79
C GLU A 143 -1.45 11.63 14.84
N PHE A 144 -1.77 12.91 14.69
CA PHE A 144 -2.78 13.37 13.74
C PHE A 144 -2.16 13.56 12.36
N TYR A 145 -2.79 12.93 11.38
CA TYR A 145 -2.41 13.03 9.98
C TYR A 145 -2.56 14.46 9.47
N LEU A 146 -1.51 14.98 8.85
CA LEU A 146 -1.60 16.27 8.16
C LEU A 146 -2.67 16.23 7.06
N PRO A 147 -3.41 17.33 6.83
CA PRO A 147 -4.36 17.47 5.74
C PRO A 147 -3.75 17.09 4.40
N LYS A 148 -4.31 16.10 3.70
CA LYS A 148 -3.87 15.72 2.36
C LYS A 148 -4.56 16.55 1.26
N ARG A 149 -5.65 17.22 1.62
CA ARG A 149 -6.42 18.11 0.74
C ARG A 149 -6.70 19.43 1.45
N VAL A 150 -6.75 20.51 0.66
CA VAL A 150 -7.08 21.85 1.14
C VAL A 150 -8.26 22.40 0.35
N LEU A 151 -9.24 22.93 1.09
CA LEU A 151 -10.37 23.69 0.56
C LEU A 151 -10.37 25.08 1.21
N ALA A 152 -9.79 26.05 0.52
CA ALA A 152 -9.68 27.42 0.97
C ALA A 152 -9.85 28.42 -0.18
N CYS A 153 -9.95 29.72 0.13
CA CYS A 153 -9.92 30.75 -0.92
C CYS A 153 -8.53 30.85 -1.57
N ASN A 154 -7.48 30.54 -0.81
CA ASN A 154 -6.11 30.49 -1.29
C ASN A 154 -5.44 29.17 -0.88
N ASN A 155 -5.62 28.11 -1.69
CA ASN A 155 -5.06 26.79 -1.39
C ASN A 155 -3.53 26.81 -1.25
N GLU A 156 -2.81 27.48 -2.14
CA GLU A 156 -1.33 27.51 -2.14
C GLU A 156 -0.75 28.02 -0.82
N TYR A 157 -1.42 28.99 -0.18
CA TYR A 157 -0.99 29.51 1.12
C TYR A 157 -1.06 28.46 2.23
N TYR A 158 -2.16 27.71 2.30
CA TYR A 158 -2.35 26.68 3.33
C TYR A 158 -1.55 25.41 3.02
N GLU A 159 -1.44 25.02 1.75
CA GLU A 159 -0.56 23.93 1.32
C GLU A 159 0.89 24.21 1.73
N GLY A 160 1.38 25.44 1.54
CA GLY A 160 2.71 25.84 2.01
C GLY A 160 2.89 25.82 3.54
N ILE A 161 1.81 25.98 4.32
CA ILE A 161 1.86 25.80 5.78
C ILE A 161 1.99 24.31 6.11
N ILE A 162 1.14 23.47 5.52
CA ILE A 162 1.16 22.02 5.72
C ILE A 162 2.51 21.42 5.31
N ASP A 163 3.08 21.86 4.18
CA ASP A 163 4.39 21.41 3.72
C ASP A 163 5.50 21.77 4.71
N ARG A 164 5.47 22.99 5.30
CA ARG A 164 6.46 23.37 6.34
C ARG A 164 6.35 22.48 7.58
N ILE A 165 5.14 22.16 8.01
CA ILE A 165 4.92 21.26 9.15
C ILE A 165 5.40 19.85 8.80
N HIS A 166 5.06 19.35 7.61
CA HIS A 166 5.53 18.06 7.10
C HIS A 166 7.06 17.97 7.10
N GLN A 167 7.76 18.96 6.51
CA GLN A 167 9.22 19.01 6.51
C GLN A 167 9.79 19.00 7.95
N SER A 168 9.22 19.81 8.85
CA SER A 168 9.65 19.82 10.25
C SER A 168 9.43 18.47 10.96
N ARG A 169 8.39 17.72 10.61
CA ARG A 169 8.10 16.41 11.21
C ARG A 169 9.05 15.32 10.70
N ILE A 170 9.40 15.35 9.42
CA ILE A 170 10.33 14.37 8.85
C ILE A 170 11.80 14.68 9.20
N GLU A 171 12.15 15.93 9.52
CA GLU A 171 13.49 16.27 10.02
C GLU A 171 13.68 15.97 11.51
N ASP A 172 12.60 15.74 12.27
CA ASP A 172 12.67 15.41 13.70
C ASP A 172 13.03 13.93 13.92
N GLU A 173 14.24 13.69 14.43
CA GLU A 173 14.76 12.35 14.74
C GLU A 173 14.23 11.73 16.05
N SER A 174 13.35 12.43 16.79
CA SER A 174 12.81 11.88 18.04
C SER A 174 12.15 10.51 17.85
N GLU A 175 12.46 9.56 18.73
CA GLU A 175 11.79 8.25 18.76
C GLU A 175 10.35 8.44 19.19
N ARG A 176 9.45 8.57 18.21
CA ARG A 176 8.00 8.55 18.41
C ARG A 176 7.51 7.09 18.38
N GLU A 177 6.43 6.79 19.10
CA GLU A 177 5.70 5.53 18.92
C GLU A 177 5.03 5.56 17.54
N ARG A 178 5.77 5.16 16.50
CA ARG A 178 5.33 5.33 15.10
C ARG A 178 4.22 4.35 14.77
N ASN A 179 3.03 4.86 14.43
CA ASN A 179 1.96 4.06 13.84
C ASN A 179 2.20 3.88 12.33
N VAL A 180 3.28 3.18 11.98
CA VAL A 180 3.62 2.95 10.58
C VAL A 180 2.58 2.04 9.95
N PHE A 181 1.92 2.51 8.90
CA PHE A 181 0.96 1.70 8.14
C PHE A 181 1.64 0.92 7.01
N LEU A 182 2.54 1.58 6.27
CA LEU A 182 3.20 0.99 5.10
C LEU A 182 4.73 1.12 5.17
N SER A 183 5.43 0.01 4.97
CA SER A 183 6.88 -0.01 4.76
C SER A 183 7.20 -0.21 3.29
N ILE A 184 7.82 0.77 2.65
CA ILE A 184 8.34 0.64 1.28
C ILE A 184 9.77 0.10 1.35
N CYS A 185 9.95 -1.13 0.89
CA CYS A 185 11.19 -1.91 1.05
C CYS A 185 11.98 -1.97 -0.26
N VAL A 186 13.18 -1.39 -0.26
CA VAL A 186 14.09 -1.25 -1.41
C VAL A 186 15.39 -2.04 -1.17
N PRO A 187 15.43 -3.33 -1.54
CA PRO A 187 16.68 -4.09 -1.55
C PRO A 187 17.55 -3.66 -2.73
N SER A 188 18.81 -3.32 -2.47
CA SER A 188 19.74 -2.85 -3.51
C SER A 188 21.11 -3.52 -3.41
N TYR A 189 21.75 -3.75 -4.56
CA TYR A 189 23.10 -4.29 -4.68
C TYR A 189 23.82 -3.69 -5.88
N ASN A 190 24.95 -3.03 -5.64
CA ASN A 190 25.83 -2.45 -6.67
C ASN A 190 25.17 -1.43 -7.61
N ARG A 191 24.02 -0.87 -7.20
CA ARG A 191 23.20 0.07 -7.96
C ARG A 191 22.89 1.33 -7.14
N GLY A 192 23.89 1.85 -6.42
CA GLY A 192 23.72 2.96 -5.48
C GLY A 192 23.05 4.20 -6.07
N LYS A 193 23.33 4.53 -7.34
CA LYS A 193 22.69 5.68 -8.03
C LYS A 193 21.19 5.49 -8.21
N LEU A 194 20.76 4.33 -8.72
CA LEU A 194 19.34 4.00 -8.87
C LEU A 194 18.64 3.97 -7.50
N ALA A 195 19.27 3.35 -6.50
CA ALA A 195 18.74 3.36 -5.14
C ALA A 195 18.56 4.77 -4.57
N LEU A 196 19.51 5.67 -4.81
CA LEU A 196 19.42 7.06 -4.38
C LEU A 196 18.28 7.79 -5.11
N GLU A 197 18.15 7.61 -6.43
CA GLU A 197 17.04 8.18 -7.21
C GLU A 197 15.68 7.67 -6.73
N ALA A 198 15.57 6.37 -6.43
CA ALA A 198 14.36 5.77 -5.87
C ALA A 198 14.03 6.37 -4.49
N VAL A 199 15.02 6.53 -3.61
CA VAL A 199 14.84 7.16 -2.29
C VAL A 199 14.38 8.61 -2.44
N GLN A 200 15.07 9.42 -3.25
CA GLN A 200 14.72 10.82 -3.49
C GLN A 200 13.32 10.98 -4.11
N HIS A 201 12.87 10.01 -4.90
CA HIS A 201 11.49 9.96 -5.40
C HIS A 201 10.50 9.67 -4.27
N LEU A 202 10.79 8.69 -3.42
CA LEU A 202 9.95 8.31 -2.27
C LEU A 202 9.89 9.40 -1.19
N GLN A 203 10.93 10.21 -1.01
CA GLN A 203 10.92 11.33 -0.06
C GLN A 203 9.84 12.39 -0.35
N LYS A 204 9.39 12.47 -1.61
CA LYS A 204 8.33 13.40 -2.06
C LYS A 204 6.93 12.96 -1.68
N LEU A 205 6.78 11.80 -1.04
CA LEU A 205 5.49 11.32 -0.56
C LEU A 205 4.98 12.23 0.57
N PRO A 206 3.73 12.72 0.51
CA PRO A 206 3.16 13.66 1.48
C PRO A 206 2.66 12.95 2.77
N TYR A 207 3.44 11.98 3.24
CA TYR A 207 3.15 11.17 4.42
C TYR A 207 4.25 11.36 5.45
N ASP A 208 3.88 11.47 6.71
CA ASP A 208 4.79 11.55 7.84
C ASP A 208 5.14 10.11 8.27
N GLU A 209 4.88 9.76 9.53
CA GLU A 209 5.17 8.44 10.09
C GLU A 209 4.27 7.32 9.58
N GLU A 210 3.21 7.61 8.82
CA GLU A 210 2.33 6.61 8.21
C GLU A 210 3.09 5.71 7.23
N ILE A 211 4.15 6.24 6.61
CA ILE A 211 5.00 5.53 5.65
C ILE A 211 6.46 5.59 6.08
N GLU A 212 7.12 4.44 6.02
CA GLU A 212 8.57 4.35 6.18
C GLU A 212 9.24 3.80 4.92
N ILE A 213 10.49 4.20 4.71
CA ILE A 213 11.31 3.77 3.58
C ILE A 213 12.48 2.97 4.14
N ILE A 214 12.65 1.74 3.67
CA ILE A 214 13.72 0.84 4.12
C ILE A 214 14.61 0.52 2.95
N VAL A 215 15.88 0.89 3.05
CA VAL A 215 16.89 0.58 2.05
C VAL A 215 17.87 -0.42 2.63
N SER A 216 18.08 -1.54 1.94
CA SER A 216 19.12 -2.50 2.29
C SER A 216 20.19 -2.57 1.22
N ASN A 217 21.35 -1.96 1.51
CA ASN A 217 22.57 -2.10 0.74
C ASN A 217 23.24 -3.45 1.04
N ASN A 218 23.20 -4.34 0.08
CA ASN A 218 23.68 -5.72 0.21
C ASN A 218 25.20 -5.85 0.03
N PHE A 219 25.98 -5.28 0.95
CA PHE A 219 27.45 -5.35 0.93
C PHE A 219 28.03 -4.90 -0.42
N SER A 220 27.49 -3.82 -1.00
CA SER A 220 27.91 -3.35 -2.32
C SER A 220 29.35 -2.85 -2.31
N ASP A 221 30.04 -3.11 -3.42
CA ASP A 221 31.38 -2.61 -3.75
C ASP A 221 31.35 -1.59 -4.92
N LYS A 222 30.16 -1.33 -5.48
CA LYS A 222 29.91 -0.30 -6.51
C LYS A 222 28.84 0.68 -6.06
N GLY A 223 28.99 1.94 -6.49
CA GLY A 223 28.03 3.00 -6.16
C GLY A 223 28.08 3.45 -4.69
N GLU A 224 29.21 3.25 -4.01
CA GLU A 224 29.37 3.53 -2.58
C GLU A 224 29.06 5.00 -2.22
N GLU A 225 29.52 5.97 -3.02
CA GLU A 225 29.21 7.40 -2.80
C GLU A 225 27.70 7.69 -2.72
N ALA A 226 26.90 7.06 -3.60
CA ALA A 226 25.46 7.24 -3.60
C ALA A 226 24.78 6.53 -2.41
N TYR A 227 25.30 5.37 -1.99
CA TYR A 227 24.83 4.72 -0.78
C TYR A 227 25.19 5.49 0.50
N GLU A 228 26.36 6.12 0.54
CA GLU A 228 26.75 7.04 1.61
C GLU A 228 25.84 8.26 1.63
N GLU A 229 25.44 8.79 0.47
CA GLU A 229 24.45 9.87 0.40
C GLU A 229 23.12 9.43 1.04
N ILE A 230 22.58 8.27 0.67
CA ILE A 230 21.35 7.72 1.28
C ILE A 230 21.48 7.62 2.79
N ALA A 231 22.61 7.12 3.30
CA ALA A 231 22.84 6.95 4.73
C ALA A 231 22.91 8.27 5.52
N ASN A 232 23.19 9.40 4.85
CA ASN A 232 23.29 10.73 5.45
C ASN A 232 22.03 11.59 5.25
N ILE A 233 21.03 11.10 4.50
CA ILE A 233 19.75 11.81 4.31
C ILE A 233 19.07 12.00 5.67
N GLN A 234 18.66 13.24 5.96
CA GLN A 234 17.88 13.59 7.13
C GLN A 234 16.39 13.43 6.79
N ASP A 235 15.85 12.25 7.08
CA ASP A 235 14.43 11.93 6.94
C ASP A 235 14.09 10.82 7.94
N SER A 236 13.28 11.14 8.94
CA SER A 236 12.93 10.26 10.04
C SER A 236 12.19 9.00 9.59
N ARG A 237 11.61 9.01 8.38
CA ARG A 237 10.94 7.86 7.74
C ARG A 237 11.94 6.92 7.08
N LEU A 238 13.13 7.39 6.71
CA LEU A 238 14.15 6.61 6.01
C LEU A 238 15.00 5.81 7.00
N ARG A 239 15.13 4.51 6.73
CA ARG A 239 16.10 3.64 7.41
C ARG A 239 17.00 2.96 6.41
N TYR A 240 18.28 3.25 6.55
CA TYR A 240 19.33 2.65 5.76
C TYR A 240 20.03 1.54 6.52
N TYR A 241 20.18 0.38 5.89
CA TYR A 241 20.89 -0.76 6.40
C TYR A 241 21.95 -1.21 5.41
N ARG A 242 23.16 -1.51 5.90
CA ARG A 242 24.19 -2.20 5.13
C ARG A 242 24.40 -3.59 5.72
N THR A 243 24.30 -4.63 4.90
CA THR A 243 24.56 -6.00 5.34
C THR A 243 26.05 -6.18 5.65
N THR A 244 26.37 -7.08 6.59
CA THR A 244 27.76 -7.37 7.00
C THR A 244 28.49 -8.30 6.03
N GLU A 245 27.74 -9.00 5.20
CA GLU A 245 28.24 -9.87 4.13
C GLU A 245 27.31 -9.80 2.93
N GLN A 246 27.81 -10.22 1.76
CA GLN A 246 27.00 -10.28 0.55
C GLN A 246 26.01 -11.44 0.64
N LEU A 247 24.72 -11.10 0.66
CA LEU A 247 23.64 -12.07 0.57
C LEU A 247 23.22 -12.30 -0.89
N ARG A 248 22.61 -13.45 -1.17
CA ARG A 248 21.82 -13.60 -2.41
C ARG A 248 20.56 -12.75 -2.32
N PHE A 249 19.93 -12.49 -3.46
CA PHE A 249 18.76 -11.62 -3.58
C PHE A 249 17.68 -11.91 -2.52
N GLY A 250 17.32 -13.18 -2.34
CA GLY A 250 16.31 -13.56 -1.35
C GLY A 250 16.66 -13.20 0.09
N GLY A 251 17.94 -13.24 0.45
CA GLY A 251 18.41 -12.83 1.77
C GLY A 251 18.24 -11.32 1.95
N ASN A 252 18.53 -10.52 0.93
CA ASN A 252 18.34 -9.07 0.97
C ASN A 252 16.85 -8.69 1.09
N VAL A 253 15.96 -9.41 0.39
CA VAL A 253 14.49 -9.25 0.52
C VAL A 253 14.02 -9.60 1.94
N ALA A 254 14.51 -10.70 2.51
CA ALA A 254 14.18 -11.07 3.88
C ALA A 254 14.75 -10.06 4.91
N THR A 255 15.91 -9.46 4.64
CA THR A 255 16.48 -8.39 5.46
C THR A 255 15.53 -7.19 5.50
N VAL A 256 15.12 -6.62 4.37
CA VAL A 256 14.19 -5.47 4.37
C VAL A 256 12.86 -5.81 5.03
N LEU A 257 12.30 -7.01 4.79
CA LEU A 257 11.09 -7.47 5.47
C LEU A 257 11.26 -7.55 6.99
N SER A 258 12.41 -8.04 7.48
CA SER A 258 12.67 -8.14 8.93
C SER A 258 12.85 -6.78 9.62
N GLN A 259 13.21 -5.74 8.86
CA GLN A 259 13.36 -4.37 9.37
C GLN A 259 12.07 -3.56 9.28
N ALA A 260 11.05 -4.07 8.59
CA ALA A 260 9.76 -3.41 8.42
C ALA A 260 8.96 -3.39 9.72
N LYS A 261 8.42 -2.21 10.05
CA LYS A 261 7.52 -1.96 11.18
C LYS A 261 6.08 -1.78 10.74
N GLY A 262 5.86 -1.37 9.49
CA GLY A 262 4.55 -1.17 8.90
C GLY A 262 3.65 -2.39 8.99
N LYS A 263 2.34 -2.17 9.15
CA LYS A 263 1.34 -3.25 9.02
C LYS A 263 1.47 -3.96 7.67
N TYR A 264 1.66 -3.18 6.61
CA TYR A 264 1.89 -3.68 5.26
C TYR A 264 3.32 -3.40 4.80
N VAL A 265 3.84 -4.27 3.94
CA VAL A 265 5.13 -4.12 3.28
C VAL A 265 4.90 -4.08 1.78
N LEU A 266 5.40 -3.04 1.12
CA LEU A 266 5.42 -2.92 -0.33
C LEU A 266 6.86 -3.06 -0.83
N PHE A 267 7.13 -4.08 -1.61
CA PHE A 267 8.46 -4.25 -2.19
C PHE A 267 8.64 -3.44 -3.48
N GLN A 268 9.82 -2.84 -3.62
CA GLN A 268 10.20 -2.02 -4.78
C GLN A 268 11.64 -2.32 -5.18
N SER A 269 11.86 -2.64 -6.46
CA SER A 269 13.19 -2.64 -7.07
C SER A 269 13.77 -1.22 -7.05
N ASP A 270 15.07 -1.09 -6.81
CA ASP A 270 15.78 0.19 -6.80
C ASP A 270 15.76 0.91 -8.16
N GLU A 271 15.36 0.26 -9.26
CA GLU A 271 15.22 0.86 -10.58
C GLU A 271 13.80 1.39 -10.86
N ASP A 272 12.78 0.91 -10.15
CA ASP A 272 11.39 1.24 -10.45
C ASP A 272 10.88 2.49 -9.74
N ARG A 273 9.88 3.12 -10.36
CA ARG A 273 9.31 4.36 -9.85
C ARG A 273 7.85 4.19 -9.45
N LEU A 274 7.55 4.51 -8.20
CA LEU A 274 6.19 4.56 -7.66
C LEU A 274 5.37 5.66 -8.34
N ILE A 275 4.11 5.39 -8.66
CA ILE A 275 3.13 6.37 -9.14
C ILE A 275 2.44 6.98 -7.91
N ASN A 276 2.98 8.10 -7.42
CA ASN A 276 2.52 8.74 -6.17
C ASN A 276 1.01 9.02 -6.18
N ASP A 277 0.45 9.43 -7.32
CA ASP A 277 -0.97 9.77 -7.46
C ASP A 277 -1.90 8.56 -7.24
N ASN A 278 -1.40 7.34 -7.42
CA ASN A 278 -2.19 6.11 -7.26
C ASN A 278 -2.02 5.47 -5.88
N LEU A 279 -1.01 5.87 -5.10
CA LEU A 279 -0.78 5.33 -3.76
C LEU A 279 -1.96 5.56 -2.80
N PRO A 280 -2.63 6.74 -2.75
CA PRO A 280 -3.77 6.96 -1.87
C PRO A 280 -4.89 5.93 -2.06
N GLU A 281 -5.17 5.52 -3.29
CA GLU A 281 -6.18 4.49 -3.59
C GLU A 281 -5.80 3.13 -2.98
N TYR A 282 -4.51 2.78 -2.99
CA TYR A 282 -4.02 1.55 -2.36
C TYR A 282 -4.11 1.64 -0.83
N LEU A 283 -3.73 2.78 -0.23
CA LEU A 283 -3.82 2.97 1.21
C LEU A 283 -5.27 2.88 1.69
N ASP A 284 -6.20 3.54 0.98
CA ASP A 284 -7.62 3.48 1.29
C ASP A 284 -8.19 2.07 1.14
N PHE A 285 -7.78 1.36 0.09
CA PHE A 285 -8.16 -0.03 -0.10
C PHE A 285 -7.70 -0.92 1.07
N LEU A 286 -6.46 -0.75 1.52
CA LEU A 286 -5.88 -1.54 2.62
C LEU A 286 -6.46 -1.22 3.99
N SER A 287 -6.88 0.03 4.22
CA SER A 287 -7.60 0.42 5.45
C SER A 287 -9.00 -0.15 5.47
N LYS A 288 -9.69 -0.12 4.32
CA LYS A 288 -11.07 -0.59 4.19
C LYS A 288 -11.22 -2.09 4.44
N TYR A 289 -10.25 -2.88 3.97
CA TYR A 289 -10.32 -4.33 3.97
C TYR A 289 -9.23 -4.91 4.89
N GLY A 290 -9.60 -5.23 6.13
CA GLY A 290 -8.64 -5.67 7.16
C GLY A 290 -8.06 -7.08 6.97
N ASP A 291 -8.74 -7.95 6.22
CA ASP A 291 -8.36 -9.36 6.05
C ASP A 291 -7.57 -9.58 4.74
N ILE A 292 -6.64 -8.69 4.37
CA ILE A 292 -5.80 -8.87 3.18
C ILE A 292 -4.51 -9.60 3.54
N ALA A 293 -4.22 -10.69 2.83
CA ALA A 293 -2.96 -11.43 2.92
C ALA A 293 -1.86 -10.74 2.09
N PHE A 294 -2.12 -10.53 0.81
CA PHE A 294 -1.22 -9.81 -0.08
C PHE A 294 -1.96 -9.23 -1.29
N VAL A 295 -1.35 -8.20 -1.88
CA VAL A 295 -1.81 -7.57 -3.12
C VAL A 295 -0.71 -7.68 -4.18
N CYS A 296 -1.09 -8.07 -5.39
CA CYS A 296 -0.28 -7.96 -6.58
C CYS A 296 -0.69 -6.67 -7.31
N ALA A 297 0.09 -5.61 -7.17
CA ALA A 297 -0.16 -4.35 -7.85
C ALA A 297 0.20 -4.46 -9.34
N SER A 298 -0.65 -3.90 -10.20
CA SER A 298 -0.33 -3.70 -11.61
C SER A 298 0.77 -2.64 -11.77
N GLY A 299 1.42 -2.63 -12.93
CA GLY A 299 2.46 -1.68 -13.27
C GLY A 299 2.64 -1.52 -14.77
N ILE A 300 3.40 -0.50 -15.15
CA ILE A 300 3.66 -0.12 -16.54
C ILE A 300 5.09 -0.53 -16.89
N GLY A 301 5.23 -1.67 -17.57
CA GLY A 301 6.52 -2.25 -17.95
C GLY A 301 6.38 -3.67 -18.49
N GLU A 302 7.46 -4.21 -19.05
CA GLU A 302 7.49 -5.60 -19.54
C GLU A 302 7.62 -6.61 -18.39
N ASN A 303 8.33 -6.25 -17.31
CA ASN A 303 8.55 -7.12 -16.17
C ASN A 303 7.51 -6.95 -15.05
N LEU A 304 6.79 -5.83 -15.03
CA LEU A 304 5.74 -5.57 -14.06
C LEU A 304 4.47 -6.39 -14.36
N THR A 305 3.71 -6.69 -13.32
CA THR A 305 2.40 -7.34 -13.47
C THR A 305 1.46 -6.40 -14.22
N ASN A 306 0.71 -6.92 -15.20
CA ASN A 306 -0.25 -6.12 -15.96
C ASN A 306 -1.69 -6.63 -15.75
N GLU A 307 -2.25 -6.34 -14.57
CA GLU A 307 -3.62 -6.72 -14.23
C GLU A 307 -4.60 -5.77 -14.93
N GLN A 308 -5.59 -6.32 -15.63
CA GLN A 308 -6.57 -5.54 -16.39
C GLN A 308 -7.85 -5.24 -15.59
N VAL A 309 -8.15 -6.07 -14.60
CA VAL A 309 -9.30 -5.94 -13.71
C VAL A 309 -8.89 -6.34 -12.31
N ASP A 310 -9.52 -5.71 -11.31
CA ASP A 310 -9.36 -6.14 -9.94
C ASP A 310 -9.90 -7.57 -9.79
N ALA A 311 -9.07 -8.45 -9.23
CA ALA A 311 -9.43 -9.84 -8.99
C ALA A 311 -9.19 -10.20 -7.53
N TYR A 312 -10.11 -11.01 -7.00
CA TYR A 312 -10.16 -11.42 -5.61
C TYR A 312 -10.14 -12.94 -5.57
N SER A 313 -9.28 -13.51 -4.75
CA SER A 313 -9.22 -14.96 -4.54
C SER A 313 -9.15 -15.28 -3.05
N ASP A 314 -9.95 -16.25 -2.65
CA ASP A 314 -9.93 -16.91 -1.35
C ASP A 314 -9.69 -18.44 -1.47
N ASP A 315 -9.65 -18.97 -2.70
CA ASP A 315 -9.25 -20.35 -2.96
C ASP A 315 -7.75 -20.51 -2.71
N LEU A 316 -7.40 -21.41 -1.78
CA LEU A 316 -6.02 -21.59 -1.33
C LEU A 316 -5.07 -21.98 -2.48
N VAL A 317 -5.50 -22.82 -3.42
CA VAL A 317 -4.65 -23.27 -4.53
C VAL A 317 -4.41 -22.12 -5.50
N ASP A 318 -5.44 -21.34 -5.82
CA ASP A 318 -5.34 -20.14 -6.65
C ASP A 318 -4.47 -19.08 -6.00
N CYS A 319 -4.65 -18.83 -4.69
CA CYS A 319 -3.84 -17.89 -3.92
C CYS A 319 -2.35 -18.27 -3.92
N VAL A 320 -2.03 -19.54 -3.62
CA VAL A 320 -0.64 -20.03 -3.65
C VAL A 320 -0.06 -19.91 -5.05
N CYS A 321 -0.79 -20.32 -6.08
CA CYS A 321 -0.30 -20.22 -7.46
C CYS A 321 -0.06 -18.77 -7.88
N THR A 322 -0.96 -17.86 -7.49
CA THR A 322 -0.84 -16.42 -7.74
C THR A 322 0.46 -15.90 -7.15
N ALA A 323 0.77 -16.21 -5.90
CA ALA A 323 2.04 -15.83 -5.27
C ALA A 323 3.26 -16.39 -6.01
N LEU A 324 3.23 -17.68 -6.38
CA LEU A 324 4.34 -18.36 -7.03
C LEU A 324 4.56 -17.96 -8.50
N ASP A 325 3.63 -17.22 -9.12
CA ASP A 325 3.72 -16.72 -10.50
C ASP A 325 4.38 -15.34 -10.62
N ARG A 326 4.65 -14.65 -9.49
CA ARG A 326 5.19 -13.29 -9.46
C ARG A 326 6.72 -13.26 -9.49
N ASN A 327 7.32 -13.40 -10.67
CA ASN A 327 8.78 -13.46 -10.79
C ASN A 327 9.51 -12.13 -10.50
N TYR A 328 8.83 -11.00 -10.60
CA TYR A 328 9.38 -9.67 -10.34
C TYR A 328 8.91 -9.14 -8.99
N LEU A 329 9.80 -8.45 -8.28
CA LEU A 329 9.60 -8.06 -6.88
C LEU A 329 8.63 -6.88 -6.72
N THR A 330 8.73 -5.89 -7.62
CA THR A 330 8.04 -4.62 -7.48
C THR A 330 6.53 -4.78 -7.56
N GLY A 331 5.82 -4.03 -6.71
CA GLY A 331 4.36 -4.03 -6.66
C GLY A 331 3.78 -5.18 -5.84
N MET A 332 4.64 -6.03 -5.26
CA MET A 332 4.19 -7.06 -4.32
C MET A 332 4.01 -6.43 -2.95
N LEU A 333 2.78 -6.43 -2.46
CA LEU A 333 2.41 -5.92 -1.15
C LEU A 333 1.97 -7.07 -0.26
N ILE A 334 2.53 -7.19 0.94
CA ILE A 334 2.13 -8.22 1.91
C ILE A 334 1.70 -7.62 3.24
N ASN A 335 0.79 -8.29 3.93
CA ASN A 335 0.47 -7.98 5.31
C ASN A 335 1.53 -8.58 6.23
N ARG A 336 2.38 -7.73 6.81
CA ARG A 336 3.50 -8.13 7.67
C ARG A 336 3.00 -8.79 8.95
N GLU A 337 1.86 -8.37 9.49
CA GLU A 337 1.31 -8.93 10.74
C GLU A 337 0.89 -10.40 10.59
N LEU A 338 0.65 -10.85 9.34
CA LEU A 338 0.36 -12.26 9.04
C LEU A 338 1.62 -13.12 8.83
N VAL A 339 2.81 -12.52 8.77
CA VAL A 339 4.09 -13.24 8.71
C VAL A 339 4.43 -13.74 10.12
N LYS A 340 4.52 -15.06 10.29
CA LYS A 340 4.88 -15.67 11.58
C LYS A 340 6.40 -15.76 11.71
N ASP A 341 6.90 -15.72 12.95
CA ASP A 341 8.32 -15.99 13.24
C ASP A 341 8.81 -17.33 12.67
N SER A 342 7.91 -18.32 12.61
CA SER A 342 8.19 -19.62 12.00
C SER A 342 8.41 -19.53 10.49
N ASP A 343 7.74 -18.62 9.77
CA ASP A 343 7.93 -18.43 8.33
C ASP A 343 9.33 -17.85 8.06
N LEU A 344 9.76 -16.85 8.84
CA LEU A 344 11.11 -16.29 8.77
C LEU A 344 12.17 -17.33 9.12
N SER A 345 11.95 -18.10 10.20
CA SER A 345 12.88 -19.15 10.64
C SER A 345 13.07 -20.25 9.59
N VAL A 346 11.97 -20.69 8.97
CA VAL A 346 12.02 -21.68 7.88
C VAL A 346 12.69 -21.08 6.64
N PHE A 347 12.39 -19.84 6.28
CA PHE A 347 13.04 -19.16 5.17
C PHE A 347 14.56 -19.13 5.35
N TRP A 348 15.06 -18.66 6.50
CA TRP A 348 16.49 -18.57 6.76
C TRP A 348 17.18 -19.93 6.80
N LYS A 349 16.49 -20.97 7.30
CA LYS A 349 16.97 -22.34 7.19
C LYS A 349 17.16 -22.75 5.73
N LEU A 350 16.11 -22.64 4.91
CA LEU A 350 16.14 -22.98 3.48
C LEU A 350 17.23 -22.19 2.73
N PHE A 351 17.32 -20.89 3.03
CA PHE A 351 18.34 -20.01 2.47
C PHE A 351 19.76 -20.49 2.81
N SER A 352 20.03 -20.82 4.08
CA SER A 352 21.33 -21.31 4.53
C SER A 352 21.70 -22.69 3.97
N GLU A 353 20.69 -23.53 3.71
CA GLU A 353 20.85 -24.84 3.08
C GLU A 353 21.04 -24.75 1.55
N GLY A 354 21.00 -23.54 0.99
CA GLY A 354 21.21 -23.30 -0.44
C GLY A 354 19.99 -23.63 -1.32
N ASN A 355 18.77 -23.62 -0.75
CA ASN A 355 17.55 -23.84 -1.51
C ASN A 355 17.40 -22.78 -2.61
N MET A 356 17.42 -23.20 -3.87
CA MET A 356 17.49 -22.29 -5.02
C MET A 356 16.23 -21.44 -5.18
N TYR A 357 15.09 -21.84 -4.63
CA TYR A 357 13.90 -21.00 -4.66
C TYR A 357 14.00 -19.87 -3.62
N ALA A 358 14.43 -20.19 -2.39
CA ALA A 358 14.65 -19.20 -1.34
C ALA A 358 15.73 -18.16 -1.70
N LEU A 359 16.78 -18.56 -2.42
CA LEU A 359 17.86 -17.65 -2.84
C LEU A 359 17.41 -16.58 -3.86
N TYR A 360 16.37 -16.85 -4.66
CA TYR A 360 15.98 -16.01 -5.82
C TYR A 360 14.54 -15.47 -5.78
N TYR A 361 13.62 -16.12 -5.07
CA TYR A 361 12.18 -15.83 -5.09
C TYR A 361 11.60 -15.72 -3.67
N ALA A 362 12.30 -15.00 -2.79
CA ALA A 362 11.89 -14.85 -1.38
C ALA A 362 10.51 -14.21 -1.22
N HIS A 363 10.19 -13.20 -2.04
CA HIS A 363 8.87 -12.56 -2.01
C HIS A 363 7.76 -13.56 -2.37
N CYS A 364 7.98 -14.43 -3.38
CA CYS A 364 7.03 -15.50 -3.71
C CYS A 364 6.84 -16.48 -2.55
N TYR A 365 7.94 -16.85 -1.85
CA TYR A 365 7.87 -17.70 -0.67
C TYR A 365 6.98 -17.06 0.41
N PHE A 366 7.28 -15.81 0.80
CA PHE A 366 6.51 -15.14 1.85
C PHE A 366 5.05 -14.98 1.44
N MET A 367 4.75 -14.47 0.24
CA MET A 367 3.38 -14.35 -0.26
C MET A 367 2.63 -15.70 -0.24
N ALA A 368 3.27 -16.78 -0.68
CA ALA A 368 2.65 -18.10 -0.68
C ALA A 368 2.42 -18.67 0.73
N ARG A 369 3.26 -18.32 1.71
CA ARG A 369 3.02 -18.65 3.13
C ARG A 369 1.82 -17.92 3.73
N LEU A 370 1.50 -16.74 3.20
CA LEU A 370 0.37 -15.92 3.62
C LEU A 370 -0.94 -16.37 2.94
N ALA A 371 -0.87 -17.15 1.87
CA ALA A 371 -2.06 -17.72 1.23
C ALA A 371 -2.90 -18.52 2.25
N GLY A 372 -4.20 -18.22 2.33
CA GLY A 372 -5.12 -18.81 3.31
C GLY A 372 -5.15 -18.13 4.69
N ARG A 373 -4.36 -17.06 4.90
CA ARG A 373 -4.41 -16.23 6.12
C ARG A 373 -5.17 -14.92 5.94
N GLY A 374 -5.71 -14.71 4.75
CA GLY A 374 -6.44 -13.53 4.31
C GLY A 374 -6.71 -13.61 2.81
N HIS A 375 -7.37 -12.58 2.29
CA HIS A 375 -7.71 -12.42 0.88
C HIS A 375 -6.48 -12.08 0.04
N VAL A 376 -6.45 -12.63 -1.16
CA VAL A 376 -5.45 -12.30 -2.19
C VAL A 376 -6.09 -11.42 -3.24
N ILE A 377 -5.41 -10.32 -3.55
CA ILE A 377 -5.91 -9.30 -4.46
C ILE A 377 -4.92 -9.11 -5.60
N SER A 378 -5.40 -9.13 -6.83
CA SER A 378 -4.71 -8.53 -7.97
C SER A 378 -5.39 -7.20 -8.26
N LYS A 379 -4.63 -6.10 -8.24
CA LYS A 379 -5.19 -4.74 -8.38
C LYS A 379 -4.78 -4.13 -9.72
N ALA A 380 -5.76 -3.71 -10.51
CA ALA A 380 -5.56 -3.23 -11.88
C ALA A 380 -4.96 -1.82 -11.95
N THR A 381 -5.24 -0.97 -10.95
CA THR A 381 -4.66 0.37 -10.88
C THR A 381 -3.13 0.28 -10.85
N PRO A 382 -2.41 0.82 -11.85
CA PRO A 382 -0.97 0.68 -11.90
C PRO A 382 -0.33 1.44 -10.74
N LEU A 383 0.56 0.80 -9.98
CA LEU A 383 1.26 1.43 -8.85
C LEU A 383 2.70 1.82 -9.20
N TYR A 384 3.27 1.19 -10.23
CA TYR A 384 4.67 1.39 -10.62
C TYR A 384 4.85 1.61 -12.11
N VAL A 385 5.91 2.33 -12.46
CA VAL A 385 6.49 2.38 -13.80
C VAL A 385 7.85 1.71 -13.73
N GLU A 386 8.09 0.79 -14.65
CA GLU A 386 9.33 0.03 -14.71
C GLU A 386 10.51 0.95 -15.03
N GLY A 387 11.58 0.79 -14.27
CA GLY A 387 12.85 1.44 -14.48
C GLY A 387 13.58 0.99 -15.73
N LYS A 388 14.68 1.66 -16.02
CA LYS A 388 15.71 1.11 -16.91
C LYS A 388 16.79 0.48 -16.05
N SER A 389 17.10 -0.78 -16.32
CA SER A 389 18.23 -1.44 -15.65
C SER A 389 19.55 -0.78 -16.04
N ASP A 390 20.41 -0.54 -15.05
CA ASP A 390 21.78 -0.08 -15.25
C ASP A 390 22.64 -1.23 -15.78
N GLY A 391 22.62 -1.39 -17.11
CA GLY A 391 23.55 -2.24 -17.86
C GLY A 391 22.93 -3.51 -18.43
N ALA A 392 23.30 -3.84 -19.67
CA ALA A 392 22.95 -5.12 -20.27
C ALA A 392 23.70 -6.24 -19.56
N ILE A 393 22.96 -7.14 -18.90
CA ILE A 393 23.52 -8.41 -18.44
C ILE A 393 23.95 -9.20 -19.68
N GLU A 394 25.19 -9.66 -19.70
CA GLU A 394 25.68 -10.49 -20.81
C GLU A 394 24.79 -11.72 -21.00
N LYS A 395 24.39 -11.98 -22.25
CA LYS A 395 23.46 -13.06 -22.59
C LYS A 395 23.90 -14.43 -22.08
N GLU A 396 25.22 -14.69 -22.07
CA GLU A 396 25.79 -15.92 -21.50
C GLU A 396 25.58 -16.01 -19.97
N THR A 397 25.72 -14.89 -19.26
CA THR A 397 25.45 -14.82 -17.81
C THR A 397 23.97 -15.05 -17.52
N LEU A 398 23.09 -14.48 -18.35
CA LEU A 398 21.65 -14.68 -18.24
C LEU A 398 21.26 -16.14 -18.53
N TYR A 399 21.84 -16.76 -19.57
CA TYR A 399 21.68 -18.19 -19.87
C TYR A 399 22.10 -19.09 -18.71
N ARG A 400 23.24 -18.80 -18.06
CA ARG A 400 23.71 -19.57 -16.89
C ARG A 400 22.74 -19.49 -15.70
N GLY A 401 21.94 -18.43 -15.61
CA GLY A 401 20.93 -18.24 -14.55
C GLY A 401 19.54 -18.74 -14.90
N LEU A 402 19.17 -18.74 -16.19
CA LEU A 402 17.82 -19.04 -16.68
C LEU A 402 17.71 -20.29 -17.56
N GLY A 403 18.82 -20.97 -17.82
CA GLY A 403 18.89 -22.22 -18.56
C GLY A 403 18.15 -23.37 -17.88
N VAL A 404 17.88 -24.43 -18.63
CA VAL A 404 17.02 -25.55 -18.21
C VAL A 404 17.50 -26.21 -16.92
N GLU A 405 18.81 -26.37 -16.72
CA GLU A 405 19.38 -26.92 -15.49
C GLU A 405 19.02 -26.09 -14.27
N LYS A 406 19.16 -24.76 -14.36
CA LYS A 406 18.80 -23.86 -13.25
C LYS A 406 17.30 -23.82 -13.00
N ARG A 407 16.48 -23.91 -14.04
CA ARG A 407 15.02 -24.04 -13.88
C ARG A 407 14.66 -25.35 -13.16
N VAL A 408 15.30 -26.46 -13.49
CA VAL A 408 15.11 -27.75 -12.79
C VAL A 408 15.51 -27.66 -11.32
N GLU A 409 16.66 -27.05 -10.99
CA GLU A 409 17.08 -26.84 -9.60
C GLU A 409 16.09 -25.96 -8.81
N GLN A 410 15.61 -24.87 -9.42
CA GLN A 410 14.60 -23.98 -8.84
C GLN A 410 13.28 -24.72 -8.62
N PHE A 411 12.84 -25.53 -9.57
CA PHE A 411 11.62 -26.33 -9.45
C PHE A 411 11.75 -27.40 -8.38
N SER A 412 12.85 -28.14 -8.32
CA SER A 412 13.11 -29.11 -7.26
C SER A 412 13.06 -28.46 -5.88
N SER A 413 13.66 -27.28 -5.75
CA SER A 413 13.67 -26.50 -4.52
C SER A 413 12.27 -26.02 -4.12
N LEU A 414 11.44 -25.64 -5.10
CA LEU A 414 10.05 -25.25 -4.89
C LEU A 414 9.17 -26.45 -4.47
N VAL A 415 9.35 -27.61 -5.11
CA VAL A 415 8.64 -28.85 -4.73
C VAL A 415 8.95 -29.21 -3.29
N GLU A 416 10.22 -29.11 -2.87
CA GLU A 416 10.58 -29.33 -1.46
C GLU A 416 9.83 -28.36 -0.53
N ILE A 417 9.77 -27.08 -0.87
CA ILE A 417 9.06 -26.06 -0.09
C ILE A 417 7.58 -26.42 0.05
N ILE A 418 6.91 -26.71 -1.06
CA ILE A 418 5.48 -27.01 -1.10
C ILE A 418 5.19 -28.27 -0.29
N SER A 419 5.90 -29.37 -0.56
CA SER A 419 5.60 -30.67 0.05
C SER A 419 5.98 -30.77 1.53
N ARG A 420 6.92 -29.95 2.03
CA ARG A 420 7.41 -30.05 3.41
C ARG A 420 6.96 -28.93 4.33
N TYR A 421 6.73 -27.73 3.79
CA TYR A 421 6.56 -26.53 4.61
C TYR A 421 5.22 -25.84 4.39
N PHE A 422 4.42 -26.24 3.40
CA PHE A 422 3.07 -25.71 3.22
C PHE A 422 2.03 -26.66 3.86
N GLU A 423 1.01 -26.06 4.48
CA GLU A 423 -0.05 -26.79 5.17
C GLU A 423 -1.18 -27.10 4.18
N LEU A 424 -0.95 -28.08 3.30
CA LEU A 424 -1.84 -28.42 2.19
C LEU A 424 -2.40 -29.84 2.34
N THR A 425 -3.62 -30.06 1.83
CA THR A 425 -4.08 -31.42 1.55
C THR A 425 -3.32 -31.99 0.34
N LYS A 426 -3.34 -33.32 0.18
CA LYS A 426 -2.70 -33.97 -0.97
C LYS A 426 -3.26 -33.46 -2.31
N ASP A 427 -4.57 -33.28 -2.40
CA ASP A 427 -5.23 -32.81 -3.62
C ASP A 427 -4.86 -31.35 -3.95
N GLN A 428 -4.71 -30.51 -2.92
CA GLN A 428 -4.24 -29.13 -3.08
C GLN A 428 -2.78 -29.07 -3.52
N GLU A 429 -1.91 -29.85 -2.88
CA GLU A 429 -0.50 -29.99 -3.27
C GLU A 429 -0.39 -30.45 -4.73
N GLU A 430 -1.08 -31.52 -5.09
CA GLU A 430 -1.10 -32.04 -6.46
C GLU A 430 -1.58 -31.00 -7.46
N SER A 431 -2.67 -30.28 -7.15
CA SER A 431 -3.20 -29.21 -8.01
C SER A 431 -2.21 -28.06 -8.23
N ILE A 432 -1.50 -27.65 -7.18
CA ILE A 432 -0.44 -26.63 -7.28
C ILE A 432 0.70 -27.16 -8.15
N LEU A 433 1.17 -28.38 -7.89
CA LEU A 433 2.28 -29.00 -8.61
C LEU A 433 1.96 -29.19 -10.11
N ILE A 434 0.73 -29.58 -10.47
CA ILE A 434 0.28 -29.63 -11.88
C ILE A 434 0.48 -28.27 -12.58
N ARG A 435 0.06 -27.18 -11.94
CA ARG A 435 0.22 -25.82 -12.48
C ARG A 435 1.69 -25.42 -12.56
N ARG A 436 2.50 -25.80 -11.56
CA ARG A 436 3.95 -25.51 -11.56
C ARG A 436 4.70 -26.29 -12.64
N ILE A 437 4.31 -27.53 -12.93
CA ILE A 437 4.86 -28.32 -14.05
C ILE A 437 4.58 -27.58 -15.36
N GLY A 438 3.34 -27.17 -15.62
CA GLY A 438 3.03 -26.37 -16.81
C GLY A 438 3.90 -25.11 -16.91
N ARG A 439 4.00 -24.36 -15.80
CA ARG A 439 4.77 -23.11 -15.74
C ARG A 439 6.25 -23.28 -16.05
N ILE A 440 6.92 -24.33 -15.55
CA ILE A 440 8.34 -24.54 -15.87
C ILE A 440 8.55 -24.85 -17.36
N TYR A 441 7.66 -25.60 -17.99
CA TYR A 441 7.74 -25.84 -19.44
C TYR A 441 7.61 -24.53 -20.23
N ASP A 442 6.69 -23.64 -19.85
CA ASP A 442 6.53 -22.33 -20.49
C ASP A 442 7.78 -21.46 -20.31
N LEU A 443 8.35 -21.41 -19.10
CA LEU A 443 9.56 -20.65 -18.81
C LEU A 443 10.78 -21.18 -19.57
N VAL A 444 10.93 -22.50 -19.68
CA VAL A 444 12.00 -23.11 -20.48
C VAL A 444 11.77 -22.89 -21.97
N ALA A 445 10.53 -22.86 -22.45
CA ALA A 445 10.22 -22.53 -23.84
C ALA A 445 10.57 -21.09 -24.18
N LEU A 446 10.22 -20.13 -23.33
CA LEU A 446 10.63 -18.73 -23.46
C LEU A 446 12.15 -18.59 -23.42
N GLY A 447 12.79 -19.22 -22.43
CA GLY A 447 14.25 -19.22 -22.31
C GLY A 447 14.95 -19.88 -23.50
N PHE A 448 14.38 -20.91 -24.12
CA PHE A 448 14.94 -21.51 -25.33
C PHE A 448 14.87 -20.55 -26.52
N THR A 449 13.76 -19.82 -26.68
CA THR A 449 13.65 -18.79 -27.73
C THR A 449 14.69 -17.71 -27.54
N GLU A 450 14.91 -17.27 -26.30
CA GLU A 450 15.90 -16.24 -25.99
C GLU A 450 17.34 -16.75 -26.18
N PHE A 451 17.68 -17.93 -25.66
CA PHE A 451 19.06 -18.47 -25.62
C PHE A 451 19.34 -19.56 -26.66
N GLN A 452 18.66 -19.51 -27.80
CA GLN A 452 18.75 -20.56 -28.82
C GLN A 452 20.20 -20.80 -29.28
N GLU A 453 20.96 -19.72 -29.49
CA GLU A 453 22.36 -19.82 -29.92
C GLU A 453 23.25 -20.50 -28.87
N GLU A 454 23.03 -20.20 -27.60
CA GLU A 454 23.78 -20.79 -26.48
C GLU A 454 23.49 -22.29 -26.36
N TYR A 455 22.23 -22.71 -26.49
CA TYR A 455 21.89 -24.14 -26.52
C TYR A 455 22.54 -24.85 -27.72
N MET A 456 22.50 -24.24 -28.91
CA MET A 456 23.10 -24.80 -30.12
C MET A 456 24.63 -24.88 -30.05
N LYS A 457 25.31 -23.89 -29.45
CA LYS A 457 26.76 -23.91 -29.18
C LYS A 457 27.14 -25.09 -28.26
N ASN A 458 26.25 -25.45 -27.33
CA ASN A 458 26.41 -26.61 -26.46
C ASN A 458 25.91 -27.93 -27.11
N GLY A 459 25.56 -27.91 -28.39
CA GLY A 459 25.13 -29.10 -29.13
C GLY A 459 23.74 -29.63 -28.73
N ARG A 460 22.88 -28.81 -28.12
CA ARG A 460 21.54 -29.21 -27.68
C ARG A 460 20.46 -28.63 -28.58
N THR A 461 19.67 -29.51 -29.18
CA THR A 461 18.46 -29.13 -29.90
C THR A 461 17.33 -28.83 -28.92
N ARG A 462 16.23 -28.25 -29.42
CA ARG A 462 15.00 -28.08 -28.65
C ARG A 462 14.51 -29.41 -28.06
N ALA A 463 14.55 -30.48 -28.85
CA ALA A 463 14.14 -31.81 -28.40
C ALA A 463 15.03 -32.29 -27.23
N ASP A 464 16.35 -32.12 -27.32
CA ASP A 464 17.27 -32.51 -26.25
C ASP A 464 17.03 -31.74 -24.94
N VAL A 465 16.70 -30.44 -25.03
CA VAL A 465 16.39 -29.60 -23.87
C VAL A 465 15.10 -30.07 -23.18
N PHE A 466 14.03 -30.30 -23.94
CA PHE A 466 12.75 -30.71 -23.36
C PHE A 466 12.70 -32.17 -22.94
N SER A 467 13.44 -33.07 -23.60
CA SER A 467 13.61 -34.44 -23.13
C SER A 467 14.36 -34.49 -21.80
N TYR A 468 15.42 -33.68 -21.65
CA TYR A 468 16.09 -33.52 -20.35
C TYR A 468 15.16 -32.96 -19.27
N LEU A 469 14.42 -31.89 -19.58
CA LEU A 469 13.45 -31.33 -18.65
C LEU A 469 12.43 -32.37 -18.20
N HIS A 470 11.85 -33.11 -19.15
CA HIS A 470 10.85 -34.14 -18.85
C HIS A 470 11.39 -35.23 -17.93
N GLU A 471 12.61 -35.73 -18.19
CA GLU A 471 13.26 -36.75 -17.37
C GLU A 471 13.47 -36.26 -15.93
N GLU A 472 14.00 -35.04 -15.76
CA GLU A 472 14.29 -34.49 -14.44
C GLU A 472 13.02 -34.15 -13.65
N ILE A 473 12.00 -33.56 -14.28
CA ILE A 473 10.70 -33.32 -13.65
C ILE A 473 10.07 -34.65 -13.23
N GLY A 474 10.15 -35.68 -14.07
CA GLY A 474 9.68 -37.03 -13.77
C GLY A 474 10.33 -37.61 -12.51
N LYS A 475 11.66 -37.46 -12.35
CA LYS A 475 12.40 -37.88 -11.15
C LYS A 475 11.95 -37.09 -9.91
N ILE A 476 11.83 -35.76 -10.02
CA ILE A 476 11.46 -34.88 -8.92
C ILE A 476 10.06 -35.24 -8.38
N VAL A 477 9.06 -35.33 -9.27
CA VAL A 477 7.66 -35.60 -8.84
C VAL A 477 7.47 -37.04 -8.35
N SER A 478 8.20 -38.01 -8.92
CA SER A 478 8.19 -39.40 -8.44
C SER A 478 8.74 -39.53 -7.03
N ASN A 479 9.77 -38.74 -6.69
CA ASN A 479 10.36 -38.74 -5.35
C ASN A 479 9.51 -37.98 -4.33
N ALA A 480 8.85 -36.89 -4.75
CA ALA A 480 8.06 -36.05 -3.87
C ALA A 480 6.66 -36.61 -3.58
N ASN A 481 5.93 -37.05 -4.62
CA ASN A 481 4.48 -37.26 -4.49
C ASN A 481 3.98 -38.60 -5.09
N LYS A 482 4.75 -39.31 -5.94
CA LYS A 482 4.33 -40.59 -6.59
C LYS A 482 2.93 -40.56 -7.24
N SER A 483 2.45 -39.38 -7.61
CA SER A 483 1.15 -39.18 -8.25
C SER A 483 1.22 -39.53 -9.74
N GLU A 484 0.26 -40.32 -10.22
CA GLU A 484 0.13 -40.66 -11.64
C GLU A 484 -0.31 -39.43 -12.45
N GLU A 485 -1.13 -38.57 -11.85
CA GLU A 485 -1.62 -37.32 -12.42
C GLU A 485 -0.47 -36.32 -12.72
N LEU A 486 0.52 -36.21 -11.83
CA LEU A 486 1.70 -35.36 -12.05
C LEU A 486 2.55 -35.88 -13.21
N LEU A 487 2.75 -37.19 -13.32
CA LEU A 487 3.47 -37.81 -14.42
C LEU A 487 2.72 -37.62 -15.75
N TYR A 488 1.39 -37.81 -15.73
CA TYR A 488 0.54 -37.55 -16.88
C TYR A 488 0.59 -36.08 -17.34
N CYS A 489 0.61 -35.13 -16.39
CA CYS A 489 0.78 -33.71 -16.67
C CYS A 489 2.13 -33.44 -17.35
N ASN A 490 3.23 -34.00 -16.82
CA ASN A 490 4.56 -33.88 -17.39
C ASN A 490 4.62 -34.39 -18.84
N ASP A 491 4.02 -35.56 -19.13
CA ASP A 491 3.92 -36.12 -20.48
C ASP A 491 3.12 -35.22 -21.44
N LYS A 492 2.02 -34.63 -20.95
CA LYS A 492 1.18 -33.72 -21.73
C LYS A 492 1.96 -32.45 -22.09
N CYS A 493 2.65 -31.84 -21.13
CA CYS A 493 3.45 -30.64 -21.35
C CYS A 493 4.57 -30.88 -22.38
N LEU A 494 5.28 -32.01 -22.30
CA LEU A 494 6.30 -32.38 -23.29
C LEU A 494 5.72 -32.46 -24.72
N LYS A 495 4.57 -33.13 -24.89
CA LYS A 495 3.92 -33.23 -26.21
C LYS A 495 3.57 -31.85 -26.77
N GLN A 496 3.05 -30.95 -25.93
CA GLN A 496 2.64 -29.62 -26.33
C GLN A 496 3.83 -28.77 -26.83
N VAL A 497 4.93 -28.71 -26.08
CA VAL A 497 6.10 -27.89 -26.46
C VAL A 497 6.85 -28.42 -27.67
N LEU A 498 6.73 -29.73 -27.97
CA LEU A 498 7.30 -30.36 -29.17
C LEU A 498 6.41 -30.21 -30.41
N GLN A 499 5.08 -30.15 -30.25
CA GLN A 499 4.16 -29.92 -31.39
C GLN A 499 4.28 -28.51 -31.98
N VAL A 500 4.64 -27.51 -31.16
CA VAL A 500 4.85 -26.12 -31.61
C VAL A 500 6.13 -25.96 -32.48
N ALA A 501 6.99 -26.99 -32.53
CA ALA A 501 8.24 -26.97 -33.30
C ALA A 501 8.10 -27.51 -34.75
N GLY A 502 6.86 -27.74 -35.22
CA GLY A 502 6.54 -28.31 -36.53
C GLY A 502 6.09 -27.30 -37.58
#